data_AF-A0A2V7Y154-F1
#
_entry.id   AF-A0A2V7Y154-F1
#
_cell.length_a   1.000
_cell.length_b   1.000
_cell.length_c   1.000
_cell.angle_alpha   90.00
_cell.angle_beta   90.00
_cell.angle_gamma   90.00
#
_symmetry.space_group_name_H-M   'P 1'
#
loop_
_entity.id
_entity.type
_entity.pdbx_description
1 polymer ?
#
loop_
_entity_poly.entity_id
_entity_poly.type
_entity_poly.pdbx_seq_one_letter_code
_entity_poly.pdbx_strand_id
1 'polypeptide(L)'
;MRAVRHAERSEASQDAKTFAAGDPSPSARLRMTASAGFTIAELITVIAIIGVLAAVAMPIARFGFKRQKEIELHERLRRITNAIDQYRELRNAQGPAAIKKPPDFGQRDYPKTLEELTKPIELNNGKMVRLLRERDLIDPMTGKNEWNTLSDNDDPDTSQSNGDNVFEVHSKSTAIALDGKAHYNEW
;
A
#
# COMPACT_ATOMS: atom_id res chain seq x y z
N MET A 1 -101.06 33.78 -10.17
CA MET A 1 -102.32 34.35 -9.67
C MET A 1 -102.53 33.83 -8.25
N ARG A 2 -102.68 34.74 -7.25
CA ARG A 2 -103.00 34.53 -5.82
C ARG A 2 -102.01 33.69 -4.98
N ALA A 3 -101.29 34.28 -4.01
CA ALA A 3 -101.74 34.76 -2.69
C ALA A 3 -102.42 33.63 -1.91
N VAL A 4 -101.98 33.22 -0.72
CA VAL A 4 -102.19 33.86 0.61
C VAL A 4 -101.43 32.96 1.61
N ARG A 5 -100.36 33.39 2.29
CA ARG A 5 -100.30 34.10 3.58
C ARG A 5 -101.08 33.42 4.72
N HIS A 6 -100.42 32.58 5.51
CA HIS A 6 -100.68 32.31 6.93
C HIS A 6 -99.35 31.79 7.51
N ALA A 7 -98.56 32.52 8.29
CA ALA A 7 -98.83 33.06 9.64
C ALA A 7 -99.16 31.94 10.63
N GLU A 8 -98.13 31.37 11.25
CA GLU A 8 -98.23 30.88 12.62
C GLU A 8 -96.91 31.12 13.35
N ARG A 9 -97.07 31.78 14.49
CA ARG A 9 -96.10 32.38 15.38
C ARG A 9 -96.24 31.57 16.65
N SER A 10 -95.21 30.83 17.06
CA SER A 10 -95.15 30.20 18.38
C SER A 10 -93.92 30.72 19.12
N GLU A 11 -94.23 31.42 20.20
CA GLU A 11 -93.48 31.78 21.40
C GLU A 11 -92.14 31.04 21.60
N ALA A 12 -91.03 31.78 21.69
CA ALA A 12 -90.50 32.32 22.95
C ALA A 12 -89.88 31.24 23.84
N SER A 13 -88.54 31.15 23.80
CA SER A 13 -87.74 30.78 24.96
C SER A 13 -86.45 31.59 24.89
N GLN A 14 -86.44 32.68 25.64
CA GLN A 14 -85.24 33.41 26.02
C GLN A 14 -84.47 32.54 27.00
N ASP A 15 -83.20 32.29 26.73
CA ASP A 15 -82.23 32.04 27.80
C ASP A 15 -81.03 32.94 27.58
N ALA A 16 -80.90 33.85 28.54
CA ALA A 16 -79.84 34.80 28.67
C ALA A 16 -78.50 34.10 28.91
N LYS A 17 -77.43 34.63 28.28
CA LYS A 17 -76.13 34.77 28.95
C LYS A 17 -75.31 35.88 28.32
N THR A 18 -75.24 36.94 29.10
CA THR A 18 -74.32 38.06 29.06
C THR A 18 -72.85 37.60 29.12
N PHE A 19 -71.96 38.46 28.60
CA PHE A 19 -70.62 38.80 29.10
C PHE A 19 -69.46 38.63 28.10
N ALA A 20 -69.14 39.77 27.46
CA ALA A 20 -67.83 40.39 27.25
C ALA A 20 -66.55 39.54 27.31
N ALA A 21 -65.67 39.76 26.32
CA ALA A 21 -64.26 40.19 26.47
C ALA A 21 -63.45 39.78 25.24
N GLY A 22 -62.65 40.71 24.71
CA GLY A 22 -61.87 40.53 23.48
C GLY A 22 -60.81 39.44 23.57
N ASP A 23 -60.46 38.89 22.41
CA ASP A 23 -59.39 37.91 22.28
C ASP A 23 -58.13 38.58 21.70
N PRO A 24 -56.96 38.47 22.38
CA PRO A 24 -55.72 39.06 21.91
C PRO A 24 -55.09 38.25 20.77
N SER A 25 -54.43 38.97 19.87
CA SER A 25 -53.56 38.48 18.79
C SER A 25 -52.68 37.29 19.22
N PRO A 26 -52.54 36.23 18.40
CA PRO A 26 -51.65 35.13 18.71
C PRO A 26 -50.20 35.58 18.52
N SER A 27 -49.51 35.85 19.63
CA SER A 27 -48.05 36.00 19.66
C SER A 27 -47.41 34.71 19.17
N ALA A 28 -46.84 34.74 17.97
CA ALA A 28 -46.05 33.65 17.41
C ALA A 28 -44.85 33.36 18.34
N ARG A 29 -44.96 32.29 19.15
CA ARG A 29 -43.84 31.79 19.94
C ARG A 29 -42.85 31.12 18.98
N LEU A 30 -41.71 31.77 18.72
CA LEU A 30 -40.55 31.10 18.12
C LEU A 30 -40.19 29.89 19.00
N ARG A 31 -40.42 28.69 18.48
CA ARG A 31 -39.86 27.47 19.06
C ARG A 31 -38.35 27.52 18.84
N MET A 32 -37.59 27.86 19.87
CA MET A 32 -36.17 27.54 19.91
C MET A 32 -36.04 26.02 19.87
N THR A 33 -35.56 25.49 18.74
CA THR A 33 -35.14 24.10 18.64
C THR A 33 -34.00 23.89 19.61
N ALA A 34 -34.23 23.11 20.67
CA ALA A 34 -33.18 22.74 21.59
C ALA A 34 -32.14 21.91 20.83
N SER A 35 -30.92 22.42 20.71
CA SER A 35 -29.78 21.66 20.21
C SER A 35 -29.51 20.53 21.19
N ALA A 36 -29.81 19.28 20.80
CA ALA A 36 -29.45 18.12 21.59
C ALA A 36 -27.92 17.95 21.56
N GLY A 37 -27.28 17.99 22.72
CA GLY A 37 -25.86 17.67 22.87
C GLY A 37 -25.61 16.16 22.83
N PHE A 38 -24.40 15.75 22.44
CA PHE A 38 -23.98 14.35 22.47
C PHE A 38 -23.84 13.83 23.90
N THR A 39 -24.27 12.60 24.14
CA THR A 39 -24.11 11.95 25.45
C THR A 39 -22.75 11.29 25.58
N ILE A 40 -22.23 11.15 26.80
CA ILE A 40 -20.99 10.40 27.07
C ILE A 40 -21.13 8.94 26.59
N ALA A 41 -22.31 8.35 26.73
CA ALA A 41 -22.60 6.98 26.28
C ALA A 41 -22.44 6.83 24.76
N GLU A 42 -22.90 7.81 23.99
CA GLU A 42 -22.75 7.82 22.53
C GLU A 42 -21.29 7.91 22.11
N LEU A 43 -20.49 8.77 22.76
CA LEU A 43 -19.05 8.86 22.52
C LEU A 43 -18.33 7.54 22.85
N ILE A 44 -18.67 6.89 23.97
CA ILE A 44 -18.10 5.59 24.35
C ILE A 44 -18.46 4.52 23.30
N THR A 45 -19.71 4.52 22.83
CA THR A 45 -20.18 3.54 21.84
C THR A 45 -19.45 3.73 20.50
N VAL A 46 -19.27 4.98 20.05
CA VAL A 46 -18.52 5.30 18.82
C VAL A 46 -17.06 4.87 18.93
N ILE A 47 -16.38 5.20 20.04
CA ILE A 47 -14.97 4.80 20.26
C ILE A 47 -14.86 3.27 20.32
N ALA A 48 -15.80 2.58 20.96
CA ALA A 48 -15.83 1.13 21.00
C ALA A 48 -15.96 0.50 19.59
N ILE A 49 -16.85 1.04 18.75
CA ILE A 49 -17.01 0.57 17.36
C ILE A 49 -15.72 0.82 16.56
N ILE A 50 -15.13 2.01 16.67
CA ILE A 50 -13.86 2.33 15.97
C ILE A 50 -12.74 1.40 16.45
N GLY A 51 -12.66 1.10 17.74
CA GLY A 51 -11.67 0.19 18.30
C GLY A 51 -11.77 -1.22 17.73
N VAL A 52 -12.99 -1.77 17.62
CA VAL A 52 -13.23 -3.09 17.02
C VAL A 52 -12.86 -3.09 15.53
N LEU A 53 -13.27 -2.07 14.77
CA LEU A 53 -12.95 -1.96 13.36
C LEU A 53 -11.44 -1.85 13.12
N ALA A 54 -10.73 -1.06 13.93
CA ALA A 54 -9.28 -0.91 13.84
C ALA A 54 -8.55 -2.23 14.11
N ALA A 55 -9.00 -3.01 15.09
CA ALA A 55 -8.41 -4.30 15.41
C ALA A 55 -8.52 -5.30 14.23
N VAL A 56 -9.67 -5.32 13.55
CA VAL A 56 -9.89 -6.19 12.37
C VAL A 56 -9.13 -5.72 11.14
N ALA A 57 -8.99 -4.39 10.95
CA ALA A 57 -8.33 -3.82 9.78
C ALA A 57 -6.79 -3.98 9.78
N MET A 58 -6.16 -3.96 10.96
CA MET A 58 -4.69 -4.00 11.11
C MET A 58 -3.97 -5.19 10.44
N PRO A 59 -4.40 -6.46 10.63
CA PRO A 59 -3.73 -7.59 9.99
C PRO A 59 -3.76 -7.49 8.46
N ILE A 60 -4.90 -7.07 7.88
CA ILE A 60 -5.06 -6.94 6.43
C ILE A 60 -4.06 -5.94 5.85
N ALA A 61 -3.88 -4.78 6.50
CA ALA A 61 -2.92 -3.78 6.07
C ALA A 61 -1.47 -4.32 6.10
N ARG A 62 -1.08 -5.01 7.18
CA ARG A 62 0.28 -5.59 7.31
C ARG A 62 0.58 -6.64 6.24
N PHE A 63 -0.38 -7.52 5.93
CA PHE A 63 -0.22 -8.51 4.87
C PHE A 63 -0.10 -7.87 3.48
N GLY A 64 -0.84 -6.80 3.22
CA GLY A 64 -0.73 -6.04 1.97
C GLY A 64 0.67 -5.48 1.72
N PHE A 65 1.25 -4.80 2.72
CA PHE A 65 2.62 -4.27 2.60
C PHE A 65 3.67 -5.37 2.45
N LYS A 66 3.55 -6.47 3.21
CA LYS A 66 4.49 -7.60 3.10
C LYS A 66 4.43 -8.22 1.69
N ARG A 67 3.22 -8.42 1.14
CA ARG A 67 3.04 -8.95 -0.21
C ARG A 67 3.66 -8.04 -1.29
N GLN A 68 3.50 -6.73 -1.17
CA GLN A 68 4.12 -5.79 -2.10
C GLN A 68 5.64 -5.89 -2.07
N LYS A 69 6.23 -5.94 -0.87
CA LYS A 69 7.67 -6.15 -0.70
C LYS A 69 8.16 -7.47 -1.29
N GLU A 70 7.41 -8.55 -1.13
CA GLU A 70 7.77 -9.85 -1.71
C GLU A 70 7.75 -9.84 -3.24
N ILE A 71 6.73 -9.22 -3.85
CA ILE A 71 6.67 -9.06 -5.31
C ILE A 71 7.86 -8.22 -5.78
N GLU A 72 8.13 -7.12 -5.10
CA GLU A 72 9.26 -6.26 -5.42
C GLU A 72 10.61 -6.98 -5.26
N LEU A 73 10.76 -7.82 -4.24
CA LEU A 73 11.96 -8.63 -4.01
C LEU A 73 12.19 -9.59 -5.16
N HIS A 74 11.19 -10.37 -5.57
CA HIS A 74 11.31 -11.29 -6.70
C HIS A 74 11.64 -10.56 -8.00
N GLU A 75 11.03 -9.40 -8.25
CA GLU A 75 11.37 -8.61 -9.42
C GLU A 75 12.81 -8.08 -9.38
N ARG A 76 13.30 -7.66 -8.21
CA ARG A 76 14.68 -7.19 -8.05
C ARG A 76 15.68 -8.32 -8.22
N LEU A 77 15.46 -9.47 -7.59
CA LEU A 77 16.29 -10.67 -7.77
C LEU A 77 16.36 -11.02 -9.26
N ARG A 78 15.22 -11.13 -9.95
CA ARG A 78 15.19 -11.39 -11.39
C ARG A 78 15.94 -10.33 -12.21
N ARG A 79 15.83 -9.04 -11.86
CA ARG A 79 16.58 -7.97 -12.54
C ARG A 79 18.09 -8.11 -12.33
N ILE A 80 18.52 -8.46 -11.12
CA ILE A 80 19.93 -8.66 -10.78
C ILE A 80 20.47 -9.90 -11.51
N THR A 81 19.78 -11.04 -11.44
CA THR A 81 20.17 -12.27 -12.15
C THR A 81 20.27 -12.04 -13.66
N ASN A 82 19.28 -11.39 -14.27
CA ASN A 82 19.34 -11.06 -15.70
C ASN A 82 20.54 -10.14 -16.04
N ALA A 83 20.92 -9.24 -15.14
CA ALA A 83 22.09 -8.37 -15.35
C ALA A 83 23.41 -9.15 -15.23
N ILE A 84 23.48 -10.14 -14.33
CA ILE A 84 24.60 -11.07 -14.21
C ILE A 84 24.72 -11.94 -15.47
N ASP A 85 23.59 -12.48 -15.95
CA ASP A 85 23.56 -13.28 -17.18
C ASP A 85 23.99 -12.46 -18.40
N GLN A 86 23.48 -11.23 -18.55
CA GLN A 86 23.91 -10.32 -19.62
C GLN A 86 25.40 -9.96 -19.51
N TYR A 87 25.91 -9.79 -18.29
CA TYR A 87 27.34 -9.55 -18.09
C TYR A 87 28.15 -10.73 -18.63
N ARG A 88 27.78 -11.96 -18.26
CA ARG A 88 28.40 -13.20 -18.73
C ARG A 88 28.33 -13.34 -20.26
N GLU A 89 27.19 -13.04 -20.86
CA GLU A 89 27.01 -13.05 -22.31
C GLU A 89 27.95 -12.06 -23.02
N LEU A 90 28.00 -10.81 -22.55
CA LEU A 90 28.92 -9.79 -23.09
C LEU A 90 30.39 -10.15 -22.84
N ARG A 91 30.67 -10.91 -21.78
CA ARG A 91 32.00 -11.40 -21.47
C ARG A 91 32.47 -12.48 -22.45
N ASN A 92 31.56 -13.42 -22.74
CA ASN A 92 31.81 -14.57 -23.61
C ASN A 92 31.60 -14.25 -25.09
N ALA A 93 31.01 -13.10 -25.40
CA ALA A 93 30.90 -12.57 -26.74
C ALA A 93 32.29 -12.36 -27.37
N GLN A 94 32.36 -12.50 -28.68
CA GLN A 94 33.53 -12.13 -29.47
C GLN A 94 33.23 -10.89 -30.31
N GLY A 95 34.26 -10.10 -30.59
CA GLY A 95 34.15 -8.94 -31.48
C GLY A 95 33.62 -7.67 -30.80
N PRO A 96 32.93 -6.78 -31.54
CA PRO A 96 32.66 -5.41 -31.09
C PRO A 96 31.74 -5.27 -29.87
N ALA A 97 30.91 -6.30 -29.60
CA ALA A 97 29.97 -6.31 -28.49
C ALA A 97 30.58 -6.85 -27.18
N ALA A 98 31.81 -7.36 -27.21
CA ALA A 98 32.44 -7.95 -26.03
C ALA A 98 32.96 -6.88 -25.06
N ILE A 99 33.01 -7.21 -23.76
CA ILE A 99 33.58 -6.34 -22.74
C ILE A 99 35.08 -6.13 -23.00
N LYS A 100 35.50 -4.87 -23.06
CA LYS A 100 36.85 -4.48 -23.46
C LYS A 100 37.94 -4.82 -22.44
N LYS A 101 37.64 -4.71 -21.14
CA LYS A 101 38.61 -4.98 -20.07
C LYS A 101 38.78 -6.50 -19.92
N PRO A 102 40.00 -7.07 -19.84
CA PRO A 102 40.20 -8.48 -19.49
C PRO A 102 39.82 -8.76 -18.01
N PRO A 103 39.47 -10.01 -17.64
CA PRO A 103 39.00 -10.31 -16.29
C PRO A 103 40.13 -10.06 -15.28
N ASP A 104 39.79 -9.56 -14.09
CA ASP A 104 40.73 -9.63 -12.98
C ASP A 104 40.97 -11.13 -12.65
N PHE A 105 42.17 -11.49 -12.19
CA PHE A 105 42.46 -12.87 -11.79
C PHE A 105 41.43 -13.34 -10.73
N GLY A 106 40.77 -14.47 -10.98
CA GLY A 106 39.71 -15.04 -10.11
C GLY A 106 38.27 -14.66 -10.50
N GLN A 107 38.06 -13.58 -11.26
CA GLN A 107 36.72 -13.09 -11.61
C GLN A 107 35.97 -13.98 -12.63
N ARG A 108 36.72 -14.73 -13.46
CA ARG A 108 36.18 -15.61 -14.53
C ARG A 108 35.20 -14.85 -15.45
N ASP A 109 34.01 -15.40 -15.67
CA ASP A 109 32.99 -14.87 -16.60
C ASP A 109 31.94 -13.99 -15.89
N TYR A 110 32.03 -13.82 -14.58
CA TYR A 110 31.01 -13.15 -13.75
C TYR A 110 31.51 -11.80 -13.22
N PRO A 111 30.62 -10.87 -12.81
CA PRO A 111 31.05 -9.61 -12.20
C PRO A 111 31.72 -9.86 -10.85
N LYS A 112 32.67 -9.01 -10.45
CA LYS A 112 33.37 -9.17 -9.16
C LYS A 112 32.49 -8.71 -8.01
N THR A 113 31.73 -7.64 -8.22
CA THR A 113 30.76 -7.12 -7.26
C THR A 113 29.51 -6.62 -7.98
N LEU A 114 28.40 -6.54 -7.25
CA LEU A 114 27.13 -6.04 -7.80
C LEU A 114 27.21 -4.57 -8.26
N GLU A 115 28.08 -3.77 -7.64
CA GLU A 115 28.30 -2.38 -8.03
C GLU A 115 28.92 -2.26 -9.42
N GLU A 116 29.65 -3.26 -9.90
CA GLU A 116 30.19 -3.29 -11.26
C GLU A 116 29.07 -3.20 -12.31
N LEU A 117 27.94 -3.87 -12.06
CA LEU A 117 26.78 -3.87 -12.96
C LEU A 117 26.09 -2.50 -13.04
N THR A 118 26.31 -1.64 -12.03
CA THR A 118 25.73 -0.29 -11.99
C THR A 118 26.61 0.76 -12.67
N LYS A 119 27.90 0.46 -12.85
CA LYS A 119 28.85 1.36 -13.51
C LYS A 119 28.77 1.21 -15.02
N PRO A 120 29.17 2.23 -15.79
CA PRO A 120 29.29 2.09 -17.24
C PRO A 120 30.43 1.11 -17.57
N ILE A 121 30.09 0.03 -18.28
CA ILE A 121 31.03 -0.98 -18.77
C ILE A 121 31.37 -0.65 -20.23
N GLU A 122 32.66 -0.53 -20.55
CA GLU A 122 33.10 -0.29 -21.93
C GLU A 122 33.09 -1.59 -22.75
N LEU A 123 32.45 -1.54 -23.92
CA LEU A 123 32.54 -2.58 -24.93
C LEU A 123 33.68 -2.30 -25.93
N ASN A 124 34.10 -3.31 -26.67
CA ASN A 124 35.14 -3.20 -27.70
C ASN A 124 34.84 -2.14 -28.78
N ASN A 125 33.56 -1.86 -29.04
CA ASN A 125 33.12 -0.80 -29.96
C ASN A 125 33.16 0.62 -29.35
N GLY A 126 33.62 0.79 -28.10
CA GLY A 126 33.65 2.06 -27.39
C GLY A 126 32.31 2.50 -26.79
N LYS A 127 31.24 1.71 -26.94
CA LYS A 127 29.94 1.97 -26.30
C LYS A 127 30.02 1.65 -24.82
N MET A 128 29.45 2.54 -24.01
CA MET A 128 29.23 2.31 -22.58
C MET A 128 27.84 1.71 -22.37
N VAL A 129 27.78 0.59 -21.65
CA VAL A 129 26.51 -0.04 -21.27
C VAL A 129 26.43 -0.13 -19.75
N ARG A 130 25.25 0.16 -19.20
CA ARG A 130 24.93 -0.08 -17.79
C ARG A 130 23.89 -1.19 -17.73
N LEU A 131 24.21 -2.26 -17.01
CA LEU A 131 23.38 -3.47 -16.95
C LEU A 131 22.29 -3.38 -15.87
N LEU A 132 22.60 -2.68 -14.77
CA LEU A 132 21.70 -2.55 -13.63
C LEU A 132 21.58 -1.09 -13.16
N ARG A 133 20.42 -0.72 -12.61
CA ARG A 133 20.24 0.60 -11.98
C ARG A 133 20.58 0.48 -10.50
N GLU A 134 21.22 1.51 -9.95
CA GLU A 134 21.58 1.55 -8.53
C GLU A 134 20.37 1.35 -7.59
N ARG A 135 19.19 1.85 -7.98
CA ARG A 135 17.97 1.64 -7.19
C ARG A 135 17.66 0.16 -6.97
N ASP A 136 17.94 -0.68 -7.96
CA ASP A 136 17.52 -2.09 -7.99
C ASP A 136 18.34 -2.93 -7.00
N LEU A 137 19.53 -2.43 -6.60
CA LEU A 137 20.38 -3.02 -5.58
C LEU A 137 19.88 -2.83 -4.14
N ILE A 138 18.82 -2.06 -3.89
CA ILE A 138 18.26 -1.96 -2.53
C ILE A 138 17.39 -3.20 -2.27
N ASP A 139 17.63 -3.95 -1.21
CA ASP A 139 16.73 -5.05 -0.84
C ASP A 139 15.43 -4.48 -0.23
N PRO A 140 14.22 -4.78 -0.77
CA PRO A 140 12.93 -4.29 -0.23
C PRO A 140 12.64 -4.75 1.20
N MET A 141 13.23 -5.89 1.60
CA MET A 141 13.02 -6.49 2.90
C MET A 141 13.85 -5.78 3.96
N THR A 142 15.13 -5.54 3.69
CA THR A 142 16.06 -4.89 4.64
C THR A 142 16.15 -3.37 4.47
N GLY A 143 15.78 -2.85 3.30
CA GLY A 143 15.89 -1.44 2.92
C GLY A 143 17.32 -0.99 2.61
N LYS A 144 18.28 -1.92 2.47
CA LYS A 144 19.70 -1.62 2.29
C LYS A 144 20.24 -2.26 1.02
N ASN A 145 21.34 -1.73 0.49
CA ASN A 145 22.12 -2.39 -0.55
C ASN A 145 23.07 -3.43 0.07
N GLU A 146 22.48 -4.48 0.65
CA GLU A 146 23.24 -5.58 1.23
C GLU A 146 22.57 -6.91 0.82
N TRP A 147 23.24 -7.66 -0.05
CA TRP A 147 22.82 -8.98 -0.51
C TRP A 147 23.81 -10.03 -0.02
N ASN A 148 23.33 -11.26 0.16
CA ASN A 148 24.21 -12.41 0.21
C ASN A 148 24.52 -12.81 -1.23
N THR A 149 25.78 -12.99 -1.56
CA THR A 149 26.21 -13.41 -2.88
C THR A 149 26.92 -14.74 -2.76
N LEU A 150 26.85 -15.58 -3.79
CA LEU A 150 27.65 -16.78 -3.95
C LEU A 150 28.45 -16.69 -5.26
N SER A 151 29.65 -17.24 -5.24
CA SER A 151 30.53 -17.37 -6.40
C SER A 151 30.23 -18.66 -7.15
N ASP A 152 30.66 -18.74 -8.41
CA ASP A 152 30.46 -19.91 -9.28
C ASP A 152 31.17 -21.20 -8.82
N ASN A 153 32.12 -21.08 -7.91
CA ASN A 153 32.97 -22.15 -7.37
C ASN A 153 32.74 -22.41 -5.87
N ASP A 154 31.76 -21.75 -5.26
CA ASP A 154 31.37 -22.03 -3.88
C ASP A 154 30.66 -23.41 -3.77
N ASP A 155 30.68 -23.99 -2.56
CA ASP A 155 29.98 -25.25 -2.28
C ASP A 155 28.46 -25.04 -2.42
N PRO A 156 27.71 -25.90 -3.12
CA PRO A 156 26.26 -25.73 -3.27
C PRO A 156 25.49 -25.67 -1.94
N ASP A 157 26.04 -26.21 -0.85
CA ASP A 157 25.39 -26.22 0.46
C ASP A 157 25.87 -25.06 1.39
N THR A 158 26.75 -24.17 0.93
CA THR A 158 27.24 -23.03 1.72
C THR A 158 26.36 -21.79 1.59
N SER A 159 26.30 -21.01 2.67
CA SER A 159 25.71 -19.66 2.67
C SER A 159 26.77 -18.55 2.68
N GLN A 160 28.05 -18.93 2.64
CA GLN A 160 29.19 -18.01 2.69
C GLN A 160 29.97 -18.10 1.39
N SER A 161 30.17 -16.96 0.76
CA SER A 161 30.97 -16.89 -0.45
C SER A 161 32.44 -16.71 -0.18
N ASN A 162 33.26 -17.31 -1.04
CA ASN A 162 34.69 -17.04 -1.13
C ASN A 162 35.01 -15.62 -1.64
N GLY A 163 34.04 -14.91 -2.21
CA GLY A 163 34.18 -13.53 -2.70
C GLY A 163 34.93 -13.38 -4.02
N ASP A 164 35.14 -14.46 -4.78
CA ASP A 164 35.79 -14.44 -6.09
C ASP A 164 34.94 -13.70 -7.15
N ASN A 165 33.64 -13.98 -7.20
CA ASN A 165 32.70 -13.34 -8.10
C ASN A 165 31.25 -13.37 -7.57
N VAL A 166 30.33 -12.77 -8.32
CA VAL A 166 28.90 -12.81 -8.03
C VAL A 166 28.18 -13.62 -9.10
N PHE A 167 27.84 -14.85 -8.75
CA PHE A 167 27.05 -15.78 -9.55
C PHE A 167 25.59 -15.80 -9.10
N GLU A 168 25.36 -16.03 -7.80
CA GLU A 168 24.03 -16.08 -7.20
C GLU A 168 23.85 -14.96 -6.18
N VAL A 169 22.60 -14.54 -5.96
CA VAL A 169 22.25 -13.41 -5.11
C VAL A 169 20.99 -13.74 -4.33
N HIS A 170 21.08 -13.57 -3.01
CA HIS A 170 19.98 -13.80 -2.06
C HIS A 170 19.77 -12.60 -1.16
N SER A 171 18.54 -12.43 -0.67
CA SER A 171 18.26 -11.41 0.36
C SER A 171 19.05 -11.72 1.65
N LYS A 172 19.43 -10.67 2.39
CA LYS A 172 19.97 -10.84 3.76
C LYS A 172 18.89 -11.00 4.83
N SER A 173 17.62 -10.89 4.46
CA SER A 173 16.53 -10.96 5.43
C SER A 173 16.30 -12.40 5.88
N THR A 174 16.39 -12.64 7.19
CA THR A 174 16.08 -13.95 7.82
C THR A 174 14.59 -14.10 8.15
N ALA A 175 13.75 -13.14 7.75
CA ALA A 175 12.33 -13.21 8.01
C ALA A 175 11.65 -14.28 7.14
N ILE A 176 10.61 -14.89 7.70
CA ILE A 176 9.79 -15.90 7.01
C ILE A 176 8.88 -15.20 6.02
N ALA A 177 8.71 -15.77 4.83
CA ALA A 177 7.79 -15.32 3.80
C ALA A 177 6.31 -15.43 4.21
N LEU A 178 5.41 -14.91 3.39
CA LEU A 178 3.96 -14.98 3.60
C LEU A 178 3.42 -16.39 3.55
N ASP A 179 4.10 -17.31 2.86
CA ASP A 179 3.73 -18.72 2.77
C ASP A 179 4.01 -19.51 4.07
N GLY A 180 4.82 -18.95 4.98
CA GLY A 180 5.21 -19.58 6.23
C GLY A 180 6.22 -20.73 6.09
N LYS A 181 6.79 -20.95 4.91
CA LYS A 181 7.66 -22.11 4.62
C LYS A 181 9.11 -21.71 4.36
N ALA A 182 9.31 -20.69 3.53
CA ALA A 182 10.64 -20.25 3.12
C ALA A 182 11.07 -19.01 3.91
N HIS A 183 12.37 -18.84 4.08
CA HIS A 183 12.96 -17.58 4.50
C HIS A 183 13.41 -16.76 3.29
N TYR A 184 13.41 -15.43 3.38
CA TYR A 184 13.79 -14.59 2.23
C TYR A 184 15.25 -14.75 1.79
N ASN A 185 16.13 -15.19 2.67
CA ASN A 185 17.52 -15.51 2.34
C ASN A 185 17.70 -16.84 1.60
N GLU A 186 16.61 -17.57 1.36
CA GLU A 186 16.57 -18.75 0.49
C GLU A 186 16.01 -18.41 -0.90
N TRP A 187 15.65 -17.14 -1.13
CA TRP A 187 15.18 -16.63 -2.42
C TRP A 187 16.28 -15.90 -3.16
#